data_AF-A0A2N1Y4X4-F1
#
_entry.id   AF-A0A2N1Y4X4-F1
#
_cell.length_a   1.000
_cell.length_b   1.000
_cell.length_c   1.000
_cell.angle_alpha   90.00
_cell.angle_beta   90.00
_cell.angle_gamma   90.00
#
_symmetry.space_group_name_H-M   'P 1'
#
loop_
_entity.id
_entity.type
_entity.pdbx_description
1 polymer ?
#
loop_
_entity_poly.entity_id
_entity_poly.type
_entity_poly.pdbx_seq_one_letter_code
_entity_poly.pdbx_strand_id
1 'polypeptide(L)'
;MRIFTGVLFAMLLLPVAALAEGLPRTAAPEGAEVYIITPADGATVGSEVLVQFGLKGMGVAPAGTVAANTGHHHLLIDTGLPALDLPVPADAQHVHFGKGQTETTITLSPGKHTLQLLLADQNHIPHVPAVVSKVVSITVK
;
A
#
# COMPACT_ATOMS: atom_id res chain seq x y z
N MET A 1 -31.54 66.37 -0.79
CA MET A 1 -32.17 65.28 -0.04
C MET A 1 -32.73 64.25 -1.01
N ARG A 2 -31.96 63.22 -1.38
CA ARG A 2 -32.47 62.00 -2.03
C ARG A 2 -31.62 60.82 -1.55
N ILE A 3 -32.32 59.88 -0.94
CA ILE A 3 -31.82 58.76 -0.15
C ILE A 3 -31.61 57.60 -1.13
N PHE A 4 -30.39 57.07 -1.25
CA PHE A 4 -30.14 55.86 -2.04
C PHE A 4 -30.13 54.65 -1.10
N THR A 5 -31.16 53.83 -1.25
CA THR A 5 -31.41 52.59 -0.51
C THR A 5 -30.35 51.55 -0.88
N GLY A 6 -29.54 51.14 0.10
CA GLY A 6 -28.60 50.04 -0.06
C GLY A 6 -29.32 48.70 -0.05
N VAL A 7 -29.19 47.91 -1.11
CA VAL A 7 -29.62 46.51 -1.14
C VAL A 7 -28.43 45.67 -0.68
N LEU A 8 -28.50 45.16 0.55
CA LEU A 8 -27.51 44.24 1.10
C LEU A 8 -27.84 42.83 0.61
N PHE A 9 -27.04 42.31 -0.34
CA PHE A 9 -27.16 40.94 -0.81
C PHE A 9 -26.36 40.03 0.15
N ALA A 10 -27.04 39.38 1.09
CA ALA A 10 -26.44 38.39 1.96
C ALA A 10 -26.21 37.10 1.15
N MET A 11 -24.99 36.90 0.66
CA MET A 11 -24.59 35.67 -0.02
C MET A 11 -24.37 34.57 1.02
N LEU A 12 -25.32 33.65 1.14
CA LEU A 12 -25.25 32.51 2.05
C LEU A 12 -24.20 31.52 1.51
N LEU A 13 -23.00 31.53 2.09
CA LEU A 13 -21.94 30.55 1.81
C LEU A 13 -22.32 29.22 2.48
N LEU A 14 -22.83 28.28 1.69
CA LEU A 14 -22.96 26.88 2.12
C LEU A 14 -21.56 26.24 2.12
N PRO A 15 -21.12 25.58 3.21
CA PRO A 15 -19.88 24.82 3.19
C PRO A 15 -20.09 23.58 2.33
N VAL A 16 -19.45 23.55 1.16
CA VAL A 16 -19.33 22.34 0.36
C VAL A 16 -18.32 21.44 1.08
N ALA A 17 -18.81 20.49 1.87
CA ALA A 17 -17.96 19.40 2.35
C ALA A 17 -17.61 18.54 1.13
N ALA A 18 -16.41 18.73 0.58
CA ALA A 18 -15.87 17.83 -0.42
C ALA A 18 -15.68 16.47 0.25
N LEU A 19 -16.53 15.49 -0.10
CA LEU A 19 -16.23 14.09 0.16
C LEU A 19 -15.00 13.78 -0.70
N ALA A 20 -13.87 13.52 -0.06
CA ALA A 20 -12.67 13.08 -0.75
C ALA A 20 -12.96 11.68 -1.30
N GLU A 21 -13.31 11.60 -2.58
CA GLU A 21 -13.32 10.32 -3.29
C GLU A 21 -11.85 9.87 -3.46
N GLY A 22 -11.57 8.62 -3.10
CA GLY A 22 -10.24 8.02 -3.23
C GLY A 22 -9.72 8.03 -4.68
N LEU A 23 -8.42 7.83 -4.85
CA LEU A 23 -7.83 7.80 -6.20
C LEU A 23 -8.33 6.58 -6.99
N PRO A 24 -8.43 6.69 -8.34
CA PRO A 24 -8.75 5.55 -9.19
C PRO A 24 -7.78 4.38 -8.96
N ARG A 25 -8.33 3.16 -8.85
CA ARG A 25 -7.58 1.93 -8.64
C ARG A 25 -7.63 1.05 -9.87
N THR A 26 -6.54 0.32 -10.13
CA THR A 26 -6.42 -0.61 -11.25
C THR A 26 -6.93 -2.01 -10.87
N ALA A 27 -7.57 -2.72 -11.80
CA ALA A 27 -8.12 -4.04 -11.51
C ALA A 27 -7.04 -5.12 -11.39
N ALA A 28 -7.18 -6.02 -10.41
CA ALA A 28 -6.42 -7.26 -10.35
C ALA A 28 -7.24 -8.41 -10.97
N PRO A 29 -6.61 -9.31 -11.74
CA PRO A 29 -7.29 -10.50 -12.26
C PRO A 29 -7.71 -11.44 -11.13
N GLU A 30 -8.76 -12.22 -11.36
CA GLU A 30 -9.23 -13.24 -10.42
C GLU A 30 -8.11 -14.26 -10.13
N GLY A 31 -7.95 -14.63 -8.86
CA GLY A 31 -6.91 -15.56 -8.43
C GLY A 31 -5.49 -14.99 -8.39
N ALA A 32 -5.32 -13.67 -8.52
CA ALA A 32 -4.05 -13.01 -8.24
C ALA A 32 -3.67 -13.16 -6.76
N GLU A 33 -2.44 -13.58 -6.50
CA GLU A 33 -1.94 -13.87 -5.15
C GLU A 33 -0.51 -13.35 -5.01
N VAL A 34 -0.25 -12.62 -3.93
CA VAL A 34 1.11 -12.28 -3.48
C VAL A 34 1.38 -13.02 -2.17
N TYR A 35 2.59 -13.53 -1.97
CA TYR A 35 2.91 -14.36 -0.81
C TYR A 35 4.37 -14.24 -0.39
N ILE A 36 4.61 -14.45 0.90
CA ILE A 36 5.95 -14.55 1.48
C ILE A 36 6.37 -16.01 1.42
N ILE A 37 7.51 -16.28 0.78
CA ILE A 37 8.12 -17.62 0.67
C ILE A 37 8.92 -17.94 1.93
N THR A 38 9.71 -16.96 2.40
CA THR A 38 10.44 -17.00 3.66
C THR A 38 10.42 -15.59 4.27
N PRO A 39 10.39 -15.44 5.61
CA PRO A 39 10.28 -16.49 6.61
C PRO A 39 8.91 -17.18 6.61
N ALA A 40 8.86 -18.42 7.10
CA ALA A 40 7.60 -19.10 7.36
C ALA A 40 6.88 -18.48 8.56
N ASP A 41 5.56 -18.57 8.58
CA ASP A 41 4.77 -18.16 9.75
C ASP A 41 5.17 -18.97 11.00
N GLY A 42 5.36 -18.27 12.12
CA GLY A 42 5.86 -18.80 13.38
C GLY A 42 7.39 -18.98 13.44
N ALA A 43 8.15 -18.61 12.41
CA ALA A 43 9.59 -18.82 12.39
C ALA A 43 10.31 -18.00 13.48
N THR A 44 11.38 -18.59 14.03
CA THR A 44 12.34 -17.87 14.86
C THR A 44 13.63 -17.64 14.08
N VAL A 45 14.04 -16.38 13.93
CA VAL A 45 15.12 -15.95 13.03
C VAL A 45 16.14 -15.06 13.77
N GLY A 46 17.27 -14.75 13.11
CA GLY A 46 18.21 -13.74 13.57
C GLY A 46 17.73 -12.32 13.25
N SER A 47 18.53 -11.31 13.64
CA SER A 47 18.20 -9.90 13.38
C SER A 47 18.21 -9.54 11.90
N GLU A 48 19.04 -10.19 11.08
CA GLU A 48 18.98 -10.11 9.62
C GLU A 48 18.00 -11.15 9.08
N VAL A 49 16.84 -10.66 8.60
CA VAL A 49 15.75 -11.49 8.11
C VAL A 49 15.72 -11.43 6.60
N LEU A 50 16.07 -12.53 5.94
CA LEU A 50 15.81 -12.73 4.52
C LEU A 50 14.30 -12.89 4.30
N VAL A 51 13.73 -12.00 3.50
CA VAL A 51 12.33 -12.07 3.08
C VAL A 51 12.29 -12.27 1.57
N GLN A 52 11.71 -13.37 1.12
CA GLN A 52 11.51 -13.66 -0.31
C GLN A 52 10.03 -13.65 -0.64
N PHE A 53 9.69 -13.09 -1.78
CA PHE A 53 8.34 -12.81 -2.23
C PHE A 53 8.00 -13.67 -3.45
N GLY A 54 6.72 -13.97 -3.60
CA GLY A 54 6.18 -14.57 -4.81
C GLY A 54 4.90 -13.87 -5.24
N LEU A 55 4.63 -13.95 -6.54
CA LEU A 55 3.44 -13.42 -7.20
C LEU A 55 2.89 -14.47 -8.17
N LYS A 56 1.56 -14.62 -8.22
CA LYS A 56 0.83 -15.50 -9.12
C LYS A 56 -0.33 -14.72 -9.75
N GLY A 57 -0.61 -14.97 -11.03
CA GLY A 57 -1.73 -14.36 -11.75
C GLY A 57 -1.48 -12.93 -12.24
N MET A 58 -0.33 -12.33 -11.93
CA MET A 58 0.07 -10.99 -12.37
C MET A 58 1.58 -10.92 -12.65
N GLY A 59 2.02 -9.87 -13.33
CA GLY A 59 3.44 -9.57 -13.57
C GLY A 59 4.01 -8.56 -12.56
N VAL A 60 5.33 -8.57 -12.41
CA VAL A 60 6.07 -7.55 -11.66
C VAL A 60 6.62 -6.52 -12.64
N ALA A 61 6.35 -5.24 -12.40
CA ALA A 61 6.86 -4.12 -13.19
C ALA A 61 7.41 -3.01 -12.29
N PRO A 62 8.45 -2.27 -12.70
CA PRO A 62 8.92 -1.12 -11.92
C PRO A 62 7.84 -0.06 -11.72
N ALA A 63 7.86 0.62 -10.58
CA ALA A 63 7.01 1.78 -10.34
C ALA A 63 7.17 2.82 -11.47
N GLY A 64 6.07 3.50 -11.82
CA GLY A 64 5.99 4.39 -12.98
C GLY A 64 5.82 3.69 -14.32
N THR A 65 5.95 2.35 -14.40
CA THR A 65 5.75 1.61 -15.66
C THR A 65 4.27 1.28 -15.86
N VAL A 66 3.65 1.82 -16.90
CA VAL A 66 2.29 1.45 -17.28
C VAL A 66 2.32 0.14 -18.07
N ALA A 67 1.95 -0.95 -17.41
CA ALA A 67 1.76 -2.25 -18.03
C ALA A 67 0.50 -2.94 -17.48
N ALA A 68 -0.19 -3.70 -18.34
CA ALA A 68 -1.43 -4.36 -17.96
C ALA A 68 -1.17 -5.53 -17.01
N ASN A 69 -2.02 -5.72 -16.01
CA ASN A 69 -1.94 -6.81 -15.03
C ASN A 69 -0.57 -6.89 -14.33
N THR A 70 0.04 -5.74 -14.03
CA THR A 70 1.31 -5.66 -13.31
C THR A 70 1.24 -4.74 -12.10
N GLY A 71 2.13 -4.98 -11.16
CA GLY A 71 2.40 -4.08 -10.04
C GLY A 71 3.80 -4.31 -9.48
N HIS A 72 4.05 -3.80 -8.29
CA HIS A 72 5.28 -4.04 -7.54
C HIS A 72 5.00 -4.27 -6.05
N HIS A 73 5.94 -4.95 -5.40
CA HIS A 73 5.79 -5.38 -4.01
C HIS A 73 6.00 -4.21 -3.04
N HIS A 74 5.28 -4.29 -1.93
CA HIS A 74 5.51 -3.54 -0.71
C HIS A 74 5.53 -4.52 0.45
N LEU A 75 6.48 -4.36 1.38
CA LEU A 75 6.51 -5.12 2.64
C LEU A 75 6.05 -4.22 3.77
N LEU A 76 5.00 -4.65 4.45
CA LEU A 76 4.42 -4.04 5.64
C LEU A 76 5.05 -4.71 6.86
N ILE A 77 5.64 -3.92 7.74
CA ILE A 77 6.34 -4.36 8.95
C ILE A 77 5.62 -3.78 10.16
N ASP A 78 5.07 -4.66 11.01
CA ASP A 78 4.38 -4.29 12.26
C ASP A 78 3.25 -3.28 12.08
N THR A 79 2.53 -3.38 10.97
CA THR A 79 1.38 -2.54 10.64
C THR A 79 0.30 -3.34 9.92
N GLY A 80 -0.92 -2.83 9.95
CA GLY A 80 -2.03 -3.32 9.13
C GLY A 80 -2.00 -2.72 7.72
N LEU A 81 -3.02 -3.07 6.92
CA LEU A 81 -3.16 -2.50 5.58
C LEU A 81 -3.35 -0.97 5.65
N PRO A 82 -2.67 -0.19 4.78
CA PRO A 82 -2.93 1.23 4.64
C PRO A 82 -4.28 1.48 3.94
N ALA A 83 -4.63 2.76 3.76
CA ALA A 83 -5.72 3.14 2.87
C ALA A 83 -5.46 2.58 1.46
N LEU A 84 -6.45 1.88 0.89
CA LEU A 84 -6.29 1.14 -0.37
C LEU A 84 -6.50 1.99 -1.63
N ASP A 85 -6.93 3.23 -1.44
CA ASP A 85 -7.26 4.22 -2.46
C ASP A 85 -6.30 5.43 -2.42
N LEU A 86 -5.19 5.29 -1.70
CA LEU A 86 -4.07 6.22 -1.65
C LEU A 86 -2.77 5.49 -1.95
N PRO A 87 -1.70 6.21 -2.34
CA PRO A 87 -0.37 5.62 -2.44
C PRO A 87 0.04 4.99 -1.11
N VAL A 88 0.70 3.83 -1.18
CA VAL A 88 1.29 3.19 0.01
C VAL A 88 2.22 4.20 0.71
N PRO A 89 2.12 4.38 2.05
CA PRO A 89 2.98 5.31 2.77
C PRO A 89 4.47 5.05 2.52
N ALA A 90 5.27 6.10 2.55
CA ALA A 90 6.72 6.03 2.42
C ALA A 90 7.37 6.27 3.79
N ASP A 91 7.36 5.24 4.63
CA ASP A 91 7.89 5.28 5.99
C ASP A 91 8.62 3.97 6.35
N ALA A 92 9.11 3.86 7.59
CA ALA A 92 9.89 2.71 8.05
C ALA A 92 9.07 1.40 8.12
N GLN A 93 7.75 1.46 8.16
CA GLN A 93 6.87 0.29 8.23
C GLN A 93 6.44 -0.20 6.85
N HIS A 94 6.68 0.58 5.79
CA HIS A 94 6.29 0.27 4.42
C HIS A 94 7.51 0.31 3.50
N VAL A 95 8.11 -0.85 3.24
CA VAL A 95 9.31 -0.96 2.39
C VAL A 95 8.89 -1.16 0.94
N HIS A 96 9.40 -0.30 0.06
CA HIS A 96 9.03 -0.25 -1.36
C HIS A 96 9.99 -1.06 -2.24
N PHE A 97 9.43 -1.89 -3.14
CA PHE A 97 10.19 -2.66 -4.12
C PHE A 97 9.85 -2.24 -5.57
N GLY A 98 9.85 -0.92 -5.79
CA GLY A 98 9.51 -0.30 -7.07
C GLY A 98 10.47 -0.56 -8.24
N LYS A 99 11.51 -1.39 -8.08
CA LYS A 99 12.37 -1.85 -9.18
C LYS A 99 12.07 -3.29 -9.61
N GLY A 100 11.00 -3.86 -9.06
CA GLY A 100 10.60 -5.25 -9.31
C GLY A 100 11.39 -6.26 -8.50
N GLN A 101 11.86 -5.88 -7.31
CA GLN A 101 12.54 -6.82 -6.42
C GLN A 101 11.58 -7.92 -5.94
N THR A 102 12.13 -9.12 -5.78
CA THR A 102 11.42 -10.31 -5.29
C THR A 102 11.98 -10.81 -3.97
N GLU A 103 12.99 -10.14 -3.43
CA GLU A 103 13.55 -10.45 -2.11
C GLU A 103 14.27 -9.24 -1.51
N THR A 104 14.50 -9.30 -0.20
CA THR A 104 15.30 -8.35 0.54
C THR A 104 15.83 -8.98 1.83
N THR A 105 16.84 -8.35 2.43
CA THR A 105 17.21 -8.61 3.82
C THR A 105 16.87 -7.36 4.64
N ILE A 106 16.04 -7.52 5.66
CA ILE A 106 15.72 -6.45 6.62
C ILE A 106 16.38 -6.71 7.96
N THR A 107 16.71 -5.64 8.68
CA THR A 107 17.17 -5.73 10.07
C THR A 107 16.02 -5.44 11.01
N LEU A 108 15.72 -6.36 11.92
CA LEU A 108 14.70 -6.21 12.95
C LEU A 108 15.30 -6.32 14.35
N SER A 109 14.69 -5.62 15.31
CA SER A 109 15.04 -5.74 16.73
C SER A 109 14.63 -7.11 17.29
N PRO A 110 15.24 -7.60 18.38
CA PRO A 110 14.74 -8.77 19.09
C PRO A 110 13.29 -8.57 19.55
N GLY A 111 12.44 -9.58 19.33
CA GLY A 111 11.00 -9.50 19.66
C GLY A 111 10.09 -10.18 18.65
N LYS A 112 8.78 -9.99 18.84
CA LYS A 112 7.75 -10.45 17.90
C LYS A 112 7.52 -9.41 16.82
N HIS A 113 7.48 -9.86 15.58
CA HIS A 113 7.21 -9.02 14.41
C HIS A 113 6.17 -9.64 13.49
N THR A 114 5.49 -8.81 12.73
CA THR A 114 4.56 -9.21 11.68
C THR A 114 4.99 -8.65 10.33
N LEU A 115 4.91 -9.49 9.30
CA LEU A 115 5.26 -9.18 7.93
C LEU A 115 4.07 -9.47 7.02
N GLN A 116 3.77 -8.55 6.10
CA GLN A 116 2.73 -8.75 5.08
C GLN A 116 3.13 -8.10 3.77
N LEU A 117 2.81 -8.73 2.64
CA LEU A 117 2.99 -8.13 1.32
C LEU A 117 1.70 -7.48 0.83
N LEU A 118 1.87 -6.37 0.13
CA LEU A 118 0.83 -5.65 -0.61
C LEU A 118 1.37 -5.36 -2.01
N LEU A 119 0.63 -5.77 -3.05
CA LEU A 119 0.93 -5.40 -4.43
C LEU A 119 0.20 -4.11 -4.79
N ALA A 120 0.91 -3.15 -5.38
CA ALA A 120 0.35 -1.90 -5.84
C ALA A 120 0.82 -1.57 -7.27
N ASP A 121 0.08 -0.70 -7.93
CA ASP A 121 0.29 -0.35 -9.33
C ASP A 121 1.46 0.62 -9.55
N GLN A 122 1.59 1.17 -10.76
CA GLN A 122 2.66 2.10 -11.13
C GLN A 122 2.72 3.36 -10.24
N ASN A 123 1.63 3.74 -9.59
CA ASN A 123 1.52 4.91 -8.72
C ASN A 123 1.59 4.54 -7.23
N HIS A 124 1.95 3.29 -6.90
CA HIS A 124 1.90 2.73 -5.55
C HIS A 124 0.47 2.67 -4.99
N ILE A 125 -0.56 2.64 -5.85
CA ILE A 125 -1.96 2.52 -5.41
C ILE A 125 -2.36 1.04 -5.44
N PRO A 126 -2.89 0.48 -4.33
CA PRO A 126 -3.35 -0.91 -4.30
C PRO A 126 -4.42 -1.24 -5.35
N HIS A 127 -4.27 -2.39 -6.02
CA HIS A 127 -5.24 -2.89 -7.01
C HIS A 127 -6.62 -3.17 -6.40
N VAL A 128 -7.66 -3.34 -7.23
CA VAL A 128 -9.01 -3.76 -6.85
C VAL A 128 -9.37 -5.12 -7.48
N PRO A 129 -9.70 -6.17 -6.69
CA PRO A 129 -9.50 -6.25 -5.24
C PRO A 129 -8.01 -6.12 -4.86
N ALA A 130 -7.73 -5.79 -3.59
CA ALA A 130 -6.36 -5.68 -3.12
C ALA A 130 -5.68 -7.05 -3.15
N VAL A 131 -4.47 -7.10 -3.72
CA VAL A 131 -3.65 -8.31 -3.77
C VAL A 131 -2.68 -8.25 -2.59
N VAL A 132 -3.02 -8.99 -1.53
CA VAL A 132 -2.30 -9.01 -0.25
C VAL A 132 -1.93 -10.43 0.14
N SER A 133 -0.81 -10.60 0.84
CA SER A 133 -0.44 -11.90 1.39
C SER A 133 -1.17 -12.17 2.71
N LYS A 134 -1.07 -13.43 3.16
CA LYS A 134 -1.25 -13.73 4.59
C LYS A 134 -0.23 -12.94 5.42
N VAL A 135 -0.62 -12.61 6.64
CA VAL A 135 0.31 -12.09 7.64
C VAL A 135 1.21 -13.23 8.11
N VAL A 136 2.51 -12.98 8.17
CA VAL A 136 3.54 -13.87 8.69
C VAL A 136 4.03 -13.31 10.02
N SER A 137 3.87 -14.08 11.10
CA SER A 137 4.38 -13.73 12.43
C SER A 137 5.73 -14.40 12.65
N ILE A 138 6.73 -13.65 13.10
CA ILE A 138 8.06 -14.19 13.42
C ILE A 138 8.55 -13.73 14.79
N THR A 139 9.54 -14.44 15.32
CA THR A 139 10.29 -14.03 16.51
C THR A 139 11.76 -13.83 16.15
N VAL A 140 12.30 -12.65 16.45
CA VAL A 140 13.71 -12.32 16.28
C VAL A 140 14.42 -12.51 17.62
N LYS A 141 15.54 -13.25 17.61
CA LYS A 141 16.37 -13.53 18.81
C LYS A 141 17.29 -12.39 19.17
#